data_AF-A0A836Z4J8-F1
#
_entry.id   AF-A0A836Z4J8-F1
#
_cell.length_a   1.000
_cell.length_b   1.000
_cell.length_c   1.000
_cell.angle_alpha   90.00
_cell.angle_beta   90.00
_cell.angle_gamma   90.00
#
_symmetry.space_group_name_H-M   'P 1'
#
loop_
_entity.id
_entity.type
_entity.pdbx_description
1 polymer ?
#
loop_
_entity_poly.entity_id
_entity_poly.type
_entity_poly.pdbx_seq_one_letter_code
_entity_poly.pdbx_strand_id
1 'polypeptide(L)'
;MMKSEWKKILIFMLLLWQVLLLAGCDYYVNEKPAQQVPEPFRNQDSRGRYDSIGKLGTYSISIPAGVIDGWARYVGDPGDFADPKIKAKYQRPPKTYDLPIESFGFQYRITDGDVYTSFRQTQQDYRRDNETLIPYGKPFPWASVSVYGQYDAAAPLNFNFTVQDDFRSARDVTHFDYVQQEQPLYNLTIYRANNGIDPQTGEPWKWDDNAKDILLKKDQAGNIKTYIKCQFTHHINSCRHMFYNDDWHIQVWISYSRTYLPQWQEMEGRIMQILDSWRVTREGKLLGKQIGKA
;
A
#
# COMPACT_ATOMS: atom_id res chain seq x y z
N MET A 1 -67.69 51.41 18.06
CA MET A 1 -67.42 50.33 17.10
C MET A 1 -65.91 50.10 17.03
N MET A 2 -65.32 49.43 18.04
CA MET A 2 -63.86 49.20 18.13
C MET A 2 -63.47 48.02 19.04
N LYS A 3 -64.42 47.38 19.73
CA LYS A 3 -64.16 46.27 20.67
C LYS A 3 -64.21 44.86 20.04
N SER A 4 -64.79 44.72 18.84
CA SER A 4 -64.95 43.42 18.16
C SER A 4 -63.70 43.02 17.38
N GLU A 5 -63.04 43.97 16.72
CA GLU A 5 -61.86 43.68 15.88
C GLU A 5 -60.60 43.42 16.72
N TRP A 6 -60.47 44.05 17.89
CA TRP A 6 -59.38 43.78 18.83
C TRP A 6 -59.45 42.37 19.44
N LYS A 7 -60.66 41.84 19.69
CA LYS A 7 -60.85 40.46 20.16
C LYS A 7 -60.42 39.43 19.10
N LYS A 8 -60.67 39.70 17.82
CA LYS A 8 -60.25 38.82 16.73
C LYS A 8 -58.72 38.82 16.55
N ILE A 9 -58.08 39.97 16.66
CA ILE A 9 -56.61 40.11 16.58
C ILE A 9 -55.91 39.42 17.77
N LEU A 10 -56.45 39.57 18.98
CA LEU A 10 -55.94 38.87 20.17
C LEU A 10 -56.08 37.35 20.07
N ILE A 11 -57.20 36.85 19.54
CA ILE A 11 -57.41 35.41 19.32
C ILE A 11 -56.46 34.87 18.23
N PHE A 12 -56.24 35.63 17.15
CA PHE A 12 -55.30 35.25 16.10
C PHE A 12 -53.85 35.22 16.60
N MET A 13 -53.44 36.20 17.42
CA MET A 13 -52.11 36.23 18.04
C MET A 13 -51.91 35.09 19.06
N LEU A 14 -52.92 34.74 19.85
CA LEU A 14 -52.87 33.59 20.78
C LEU A 14 -52.77 32.26 20.05
N LEU A 15 -53.48 32.10 18.91
CA LEU A 15 -53.38 30.90 18.07
C LEU A 15 -52.01 30.80 17.37
N LEU A 16 -51.46 31.92 16.87
CA LEU A 16 -50.11 31.95 16.28
C LEU A 16 -49.02 31.62 17.31
N TRP A 17 -49.19 32.03 18.57
CA TRP A 17 -48.25 31.69 19.64
C TRP A 17 -48.34 30.21 20.05
N GLN A 18 -49.53 29.60 19.98
CA GLN A 18 -49.71 28.15 20.19
C GLN A 18 -49.11 27.31 19.05
N VAL A 19 -49.17 27.79 17.80
CA VAL A 19 -48.52 27.10 16.66
C VAL A 19 -47.00 27.21 16.73
N LEU A 20 -46.45 28.33 17.22
CA LEU A 20 -45.01 28.52 17.42
C LEU A 20 -44.43 27.68 18.58
N LEU A 21 -45.23 27.36 19.61
CA LEU A 21 -44.82 26.46 20.70
C LEU A 21 -44.90 24.96 20.34
N LEU A 22 -45.65 24.60 19.29
CA LEU A 22 -45.73 23.22 18.78
C LEU A 22 -44.69 22.90 17.68
N ALA A 23 -43.96 23.90 17.18
CA ALA A 23 -42.84 23.71 16.25
C ALA A 23 -41.48 23.53 16.97
N GLY A 24 -41.44 23.64 18.30
CA GLY A 24 -40.22 23.68 19.10
C GLY A 24 -39.90 22.41 19.92
N CYS A 25 -40.76 21.40 19.93
CA CYS A 25 -40.51 20.15 20.65
C CYS A 25 -40.75 18.95 19.73
N ASP A 26 -39.79 18.02 19.78
CA ASP A 26 -39.81 16.67 19.25
C ASP A 26 -39.46 16.48 17.76
N TYR A 27 -38.32 17.06 17.36
CA TYR A 27 -37.34 16.27 16.60
C TYR A 27 -36.38 15.58 17.59
N TYR A 28 -36.93 14.77 18.51
CA TYR A 28 -36.17 13.63 18.99
C TYR A 28 -36.09 12.66 17.82
N VAL A 29 -35.04 12.82 17.01
CA VAL A 29 -34.53 11.67 16.27
C VAL A 29 -34.32 10.61 17.34
N ASN A 30 -35.20 9.60 17.35
CA ASN A 30 -34.92 8.34 17.99
C ASN A 30 -33.71 7.76 17.25
N GLU A 31 -32.52 8.26 17.59
CA GLU A 31 -31.31 7.49 17.49
C GLU A 31 -31.58 6.30 18.38
N LYS A 32 -32.08 5.22 17.77
CA LYS A 32 -31.88 3.88 18.32
C LYS A 32 -30.42 3.89 18.77
N PRO A 33 -30.10 3.59 20.05
CA PRO A 33 -28.73 3.56 20.49
C PRO A 33 -28.00 2.72 19.46
N ALA A 34 -27.08 3.34 18.72
CA ALA A 34 -26.28 2.65 17.73
C ALA A 34 -25.73 1.48 18.50
N GLN A 35 -26.18 0.28 18.14
CA GLN A 35 -25.81 -0.95 18.81
C GLN A 35 -24.28 -0.91 18.80
N GLN A 36 -23.66 -0.68 19.96
CA GLN A 36 -22.22 -0.49 20.05
C GLN A 36 -21.63 -1.80 19.54
N VAL A 37 -21.26 -1.82 18.26
CA VAL A 37 -20.51 -2.91 17.68
C VAL A 37 -19.26 -2.97 18.54
N PRO A 38 -19.01 -4.08 19.26
CA PRO A 38 -17.87 -4.18 20.13
C PRO A 38 -16.62 -3.78 19.32
N GLU A 39 -15.90 -2.75 19.78
CA GLU A 39 -14.65 -2.42 19.10
C GLU A 39 -13.74 -3.64 19.17
N PRO A 40 -13.16 -4.09 18.06
CA PRO A 40 -12.24 -5.22 18.10
C PRO A 40 -11.05 -4.86 18.98
N PHE A 41 -10.48 -5.87 19.63
CA PHE A 41 -9.23 -5.72 20.35
C PHE A 41 -8.14 -5.22 19.39
N ARG A 42 -7.50 -4.11 19.73
CA ARG A 42 -6.41 -3.52 18.97
C ARG A 42 -5.16 -3.47 19.82
N ASN A 43 -4.09 -4.05 19.30
CA ASN A 43 -2.78 -3.92 19.94
C ASN A 43 -2.35 -2.45 19.91
N GLN A 44 -1.60 -2.04 20.93
CA GLN A 44 -1.04 -0.70 21.06
C GLN A 44 0.47 -0.76 21.21
N ASP A 45 1.16 0.31 20.84
CA ASP A 45 2.56 0.50 21.19
C ASP A 45 2.72 1.01 22.63
N SER A 46 3.96 1.08 23.11
CA SER A 46 4.31 1.61 24.44
C SER A 46 3.86 3.06 24.70
N ARG A 47 3.32 3.77 23.71
CA ARG A 47 2.81 5.14 23.80
C ARG A 47 1.27 5.20 23.66
N GLY A 48 0.60 4.05 23.65
CA GLY A 48 -0.85 3.95 23.53
C GLY A 48 -1.39 4.18 22.11
N ARG A 49 -0.54 4.22 21.09
CA ARG A 49 -1.00 4.35 19.70
C ARG A 49 -1.48 3.00 19.20
N TYR A 50 -2.68 2.97 18.63
CA TYR A 50 -3.28 1.76 18.08
C TYR A 50 -2.62 1.32 16.79
N ASP A 51 -2.41 0.01 16.67
CA ASP A 51 -2.05 -0.65 15.42
C ASP A 51 -3.17 -0.49 14.37
N SER A 52 -2.79 -0.53 13.09
CA SER A 52 -3.76 -0.69 12.00
C SER A 52 -4.10 -2.18 11.86
N ILE A 53 -5.38 -2.51 11.66
CA ILE A 53 -5.85 -3.89 11.65
C ILE A 53 -6.63 -4.21 10.39
N GLY A 54 -6.65 -5.47 9.98
CA GLY A 54 -7.48 -5.94 8.88
C GLY A 54 -7.03 -7.30 8.36
N LYS A 55 -7.69 -7.77 7.30
CA LYS A 55 -7.31 -8.98 6.58
C LYS A 55 -6.46 -8.60 5.37
N LEU A 56 -5.24 -9.10 5.29
CA LEU A 56 -4.37 -8.97 4.14
C LEU A 56 -4.32 -10.32 3.40
N GLY A 57 -4.97 -10.37 2.23
CA GLY A 57 -5.12 -11.60 1.46
C GLY A 57 -5.72 -12.70 2.33
N THR A 58 -4.93 -13.72 2.65
CA THR A 58 -5.35 -14.85 3.49
C THR A 58 -5.43 -14.50 4.98
N TYR A 59 -4.54 -13.66 5.50
CA TYR A 59 -4.26 -13.55 6.94
C TYR A 59 -4.77 -12.26 7.57
N SER A 60 -5.29 -12.35 8.79
CA SER A 60 -5.53 -11.19 9.64
C SER A 60 -4.21 -10.68 10.23
N ILE A 61 -4.01 -9.36 10.17
CA ILE A 61 -2.79 -8.70 10.64
C ILE A 61 -3.08 -7.50 11.56
N SER A 62 -2.14 -7.24 12.44
CA SER A 62 -2.02 -6.03 13.27
C SER A 62 -0.70 -5.36 12.91
N ILE A 63 -0.76 -4.23 12.21
CA ILE A 63 0.41 -3.50 11.74
C ILE A 63 0.83 -2.48 12.81
N PRO A 64 2.08 -2.54 13.31
CA PRO A 64 2.51 -1.67 14.40
C PRO A 64 2.34 -0.18 14.11
N ALA A 65 1.88 0.56 15.12
CA ALA A 65 1.67 2.00 14.99
C ALA A 65 2.95 2.75 14.54
N GLY A 66 2.83 3.51 13.46
CA GLY A 66 3.92 4.35 12.92
C GLY A 66 4.90 3.63 11.98
N VAL A 67 4.68 2.36 11.67
CA VAL A 67 5.43 1.61 10.63
C VAL A 67 5.00 1.99 9.22
N ILE A 68 3.69 2.17 9.02
CA ILE A 68 3.16 2.48 7.69
C ILE A 68 3.35 3.96 7.34
N ASP A 69 3.66 4.20 6.06
CA ASP A 69 3.66 5.54 5.48
C ASP A 69 2.21 5.93 5.16
N GLY A 70 1.63 6.83 5.96
CA GLY A 70 0.23 7.23 5.84
C GLY A 70 -0.74 6.27 6.54
N TRP A 71 -1.57 5.58 5.76
CA TRP A 71 -2.64 4.70 6.26
C TRP A 71 -2.81 3.43 5.42
N ALA A 72 -3.32 2.37 6.05
CA ALA A 72 -3.79 1.20 5.34
C ALA A 72 -5.09 1.55 4.60
N ARG A 73 -5.12 1.26 3.31
CA ARG A 73 -6.26 1.41 2.43
C ARG A 73 -7.07 0.11 2.44
N TYR A 74 -8.38 0.20 2.60
CA TYR A 74 -9.26 -0.96 2.63
C TYR A 74 -10.01 -1.10 1.31
N VAL A 75 -10.36 -2.32 0.94
CA VAL A 75 -11.15 -2.58 -0.26
C VAL A 75 -12.46 -1.82 -0.18
N GLY A 76 -12.75 -1.04 -1.22
CA GLY A 76 -13.93 -0.17 -1.29
C GLY A 76 -13.72 1.25 -0.75
N ASP A 77 -12.57 1.56 -0.14
CA ASP A 77 -12.23 2.95 0.17
C ASP A 77 -12.17 3.78 -1.13
N PRO A 78 -12.78 4.98 -1.18
CA PRO A 78 -12.70 5.86 -2.33
C PRO A 78 -11.25 6.21 -2.69
N GLY A 79 -10.96 6.36 -3.99
CA GLY A 79 -9.68 6.88 -4.47
C GLY A 79 -9.34 8.25 -3.88
N ASP A 80 -8.06 8.57 -3.76
CA ASP A 80 -7.62 9.89 -3.30
C ASP A 80 -8.09 11.00 -4.25
N PHE A 81 -8.33 10.67 -5.52
CA PHE A 81 -8.89 11.56 -6.54
C PHE A 81 -10.36 11.26 -6.88
N ALA A 82 -11.05 10.45 -6.08
CA ALA A 82 -12.48 10.18 -6.30
C ALA A 82 -13.30 11.47 -6.18
N ASP A 83 -14.40 11.53 -6.95
CA ASP A 83 -15.37 12.63 -6.90
C ASP A 83 -15.74 12.93 -5.43
N PRO A 84 -15.69 14.21 -5.00
CA PRO A 84 -16.08 14.60 -3.65
C PRO A 84 -17.46 14.08 -3.22
N LYS A 85 -18.41 13.92 -4.15
CA LYS A 85 -19.74 13.35 -3.89
C LYS A 85 -19.70 11.87 -3.53
N ILE A 86 -18.76 11.11 -4.09
CA ILE A 86 -18.54 9.71 -3.72
C ILE A 86 -17.95 9.65 -2.31
N LYS A 87 -16.94 10.49 -2.03
CA LYS A 87 -16.32 10.58 -0.70
C LYS A 87 -17.32 10.98 0.38
N ALA A 88 -18.20 11.94 0.09
CA ALA A 88 -19.21 12.42 1.03
C ALA A 88 -20.27 11.36 1.38
N LYS A 89 -20.52 10.40 0.47
CA LYS A 89 -21.48 9.31 0.67
C LYS A 89 -20.85 8.06 1.26
N TYR A 90 -19.53 7.94 1.22
CA TYR A 90 -18.84 6.75 1.67
C TYR A 90 -18.88 6.64 3.20
N GLN A 91 -19.45 5.54 3.67
CA GLN A 91 -19.37 5.13 5.07
C GLN A 91 -18.48 3.91 5.15
N ARG A 92 -17.30 4.08 5.76
CA ARG A 92 -16.38 2.96 5.94
C ARG A 92 -17.03 1.93 6.88
N PRO A 93 -16.99 0.63 6.55
CA PRO A 93 -17.36 -0.42 7.49
C PRO A 93 -16.55 -0.31 8.80
N PRO A 94 -17.08 -0.80 9.93
CA PRO A 94 -16.31 -0.90 11.16
C PRO A 94 -14.98 -1.63 10.89
N LYS A 95 -13.88 -1.10 11.44
CA LYS A 95 -12.60 -1.80 11.36
C LYS A 95 -12.71 -3.11 12.13
N THR A 96 -12.36 -4.21 11.49
CA THR A 96 -12.28 -5.55 12.07
C THR A 96 -11.09 -6.29 11.47
N TYR A 97 -10.68 -7.41 12.05
CA TYR A 97 -9.64 -8.27 11.47
C TYR A 97 -10.06 -9.01 10.19
N ASP A 98 -11.35 -8.93 9.84
CA ASP A 98 -11.89 -9.49 8.60
C ASP A 98 -12.04 -8.41 7.50
N LEU A 99 -11.89 -7.12 7.84
CA LEU A 99 -12.00 -6.03 6.87
C LEU A 99 -10.82 -6.12 5.87
N PRO A 100 -11.08 -6.34 4.55
CA PRO A 100 -10.00 -6.55 3.59
C PRO A 100 -9.16 -5.29 3.38
N ILE A 101 -7.86 -5.41 3.57
CA ILE A 101 -6.86 -4.39 3.27
C ILE A 101 -6.55 -4.49 1.79
N GLU A 102 -6.79 -3.41 1.06
CA GLU A 102 -6.39 -3.26 -0.34
C GLU A 102 -4.87 -3.11 -0.41
N SER A 103 -4.31 -2.14 0.32
CA SER A 103 -2.87 -1.90 0.31
C SER A 103 -2.35 -1.08 1.50
N PHE A 104 -1.04 -1.16 1.71
CA PHE A 104 -0.28 -0.25 2.56
C PHE A 104 1.19 -0.21 2.13
N GLY A 105 1.90 0.86 2.53
CA GLY A 105 3.34 0.99 2.33
C GLY A 105 4.11 1.01 3.64
N PHE A 106 5.32 0.48 3.64
CA PHE A 106 6.29 0.62 4.73
C PHE A 106 7.73 0.65 4.18
N GLN A 107 8.68 1.00 5.04
CA GLN A 107 10.10 1.00 4.68
C GLN A 107 10.89 0.11 5.63
N TYR A 108 11.90 -0.58 5.11
CA TYR A 108 12.84 -1.32 5.94
C TYR A 108 14.27 -1.16 5.42
N ARG A 109 15.24 -1.28 6.31
CA ARG A 109 16.66 -1.20 5.99
C ARG A 109 17.16 -2.57 5.54
N ILE A 110 17.66 -2.64 4.32
CA ILE A 110 18.06 -3.88 3.65
C ILE A 110 19.18 -4.59 4.42
N THR A 111 20.11 -3.82 4.99
CA THR A 111 21.33 -4.36 5.62
C THR A 111 21.09 -5.18 6.88
N ASP A 112 20.04 -4.88 7.65
CA ASP A 112 19.76 -5.55 8.94
C ASP A 112 18.28 -5.94 9.13
N GLY A 113 17.39 -5.51 8.24
CA GLY A 113 15.97 -5.84 8.30
C GLY A 113 15.16 -4.94 9.23
N ASP A 114 15.74 -3.86 9.77
CA ASP A 114 15.02 -3.00 10.72
C ASP A 114 13.96 -2.15 10.00
N VAL A 115 12.82 -1.94 10.66
CA VAL A 115 11.65 -1.31 10.05
C VAL A 115 11.58 0.16 10.46
N TYR A 116 11.43 1.04 9.48
CA TYR A 116 11.20 2.45 9.73
C TYR A 116 9.94 2.59 10.58
N THR A 117 10.10 3.20 11.75
CA THR A 117 8.99 3.40 12.68
C THR A 117 9.04 4.84 13.19
N SER A 118 7.95 5.58 12.96
CA SER A 118 7.82 6.97 13.39
C SER A 118 8.04 7.11 14.90
N PHE A 119 8.79 8.14 15.29
CA PHE A 119 9.17 8.44 16.67
C PHE A 119 10.05 7.37 17.36
N ARG A 120 10.79 6.57 16.57
CA ARG A 120 11.79 5.61 17.04
C ARG A 120 13.18 5.92 16.47
N GLN A 121 14.19 5.17 16.91
CA GLN A 121 15.57 5.30 16.43
C GLN A 121 15.68 5.10 14.91
N THR A 122 14.89 4.17 14.35
CA THR A 122 14.89 3.89 12.90
C THR A 122 14.49 5.09 12.06
N GLN A 123 13.65 5.99 12.59
CA GLN A 123 13.36 7.25 11.91
C GLN A 123 14.57 8.19 11.88
N GLN A 124 15.36 8.24 12.95
CA GLN A 124 16.58 9.04 12.99
C GLN A 124 17.64 8.45 12.05
N ASP A 125 17.77 7.13 12.03
CA ASP A 125 18.65 6.42 11.12
C ASP A 125 18.29 6.69 9.66
N TYR A 126 17.00 6.58 9.29
CA TYR A 126 16.54 6.89 7.95
C TYR A 126 16.90 8.32 7.53
N ARG A 127 16.65 9.31 8.41
CA ARG A 127 16.99 10.72 8.13
C ARG A 127 18.49 10.91 7.93
N ARG A 128 19.31 10.35 8.83
CA ARG A 128 20.77 10.40 8.73
C ARG A 128 21.23 9.79 7.41
N ASP A 129 20.75 8.60 7.06
CA ASP A 129 21.14 7.92 5.83
C ASP A 129 20.69 8.73 4.59
N ASN A 130 19.50 9.34 4.63
CA ASN A 130 18.98 10.18 3.55
C ASN A 130 19.84 11.43 3.35
N GLU A 131 20.24 12.10 4.42
CA GLU A 131 21.09 13.31 4.41
C GLU A 131 22.54 13.01 4.04
N THR A 132 23.07 11.83 4.39
CA THR A 132 24.50 11.51 4.24
C THR A 132 24.84 10.63 3.03
N LEU A 133 23.85 9.97 2.41
CA LEU A 133 24.11 9.05 1.29
C LEU A 133 23.58 9.58 -0.04
N ILE A 134 22.36 10.11 -0.07
CA ILE A 134 21.71 10.55 -1.32
C ILE A 134 22.46 11.70 -1.99
N PRO A 135 22.86 12.79 -1.28
CA PRO A 135 23.59 13.89 -1.91
C PRO A 135 24.96 13.49 -2.50
N TYR A 136 25.52 12.39 -2.02
CA TYR A 136 26.81 11.86 -2.45
C TYR A 136 26.68 10.72 -3.47
N GLY A 137 25.46 10.45 -3.97
CA GLY A 137 25.21 9.37 -4.93
C GLY A 137 25.52 7.97 -4.40
N LYS A 138 25.54 7.78 -3.07
CA LYS A 138 25.79 6.47 -2.45
C LYS A 138 24.51 5.61 -2.44
N PRO A 139 24.63 4.27 -2.49
CA PRO A 139 23.48 3.38 -2.41
C PRO A 139 22.67 3.62 -1.14
N PHE A 140 21.41 4.02 -1.29
CA PHE A 140 20.50 4.21 -0.16
C PHE A 140 20.05 2.84 0.39
N PRO A 141 20.28 2.53 1.69
CA PRO A 141 20.11 1.18 2.24
C PRO A 141 18.68 0.85 2.64
N TRP A 142 17.71 1.72 2.34
CA TRP A 142 16.31 1.50 2.68
C TRP A 142 15.52 1.13 1.43
N ALA A 143 14.73 0.07 1.55
CA ALA A 143 13.75 -0.34 0.55
C ALA A 143 12.39 0.28 0.88
N SER A 144 11.72 0.82 -0.12
CA SER A 144 10.30 1.19 -0.03
C SER A 144 9.47 0.00 -0.49
N VAL A 145 8.51 -0.43 0.34
CA VAL A 145 7.66 -1.60 0.10
C VAL A 145 6.21 -1.16 0.04
N SER A 146 5.48 -1.64 -0.96
CA SER A 146 4.02 -1.57 -1.01
C SER A 146 3.45 -2.98 -1.11
N VAL A 147 2.46 -3.28 -0.27
CA VAL A 147 1.84 -4.60 -0.20
C VAL A 147 0.39 -4.47 -0.60
N TYR A 148 -0.07 -5.37 -1.47
CA TYR A 148 -1.42 -5.37 -2.02
C TYR A 148 -2.09 -6.73 -1.75
N GLY A 149 -3.27 -6.70 -1.14
CA GLY A 149 -4.10 -7.89 -0.98
C GLY A 149 -4.73 -8.31 -2.30
N GLN A 150 -4.66 -9.60 -2.66
CA GLN A 150 -5.25 -10.15 -3.87
C GLN A 150 -6.47 -10.99 -3.50
N TYR A 151 -7.68 -10.50 -3.84
CA TYR A 151 -8.94 -11.11 -3.43
C TYR A 151 -9.77 -11.69 -4.58
N ASP A 152 -9.36 -11.43 -5.83
CA ASP A 152 -9.97 -12.08 -6.99
C ASP A 152 -9.40 -13.49 -7.15
N ALA A 153 -10.21 -14.50 -6.80
CA ALA A 153 -9.81 -15.90 -6.89
C ALA A 153 -9.62 -16.39 -8.34
N ALA A 154 -10.18 -15.69 -9.34
CA ALA A 154 -10.00 -16.05 -10.75
C ALA A 154 -8.72 -15.44 -11.35
N ALA A 155 -8.16 -14.40 -10.72
CA ALA A 155 -6.96 -13.75 -11.20
C ALA A 155 -5.73 -14.63 -10.94
N PRO A 156 -4.92 -14.96 -11.96
CA PRO A 156 -3.70 -15.72 -11.76
C PRO A 156 -2.67 -14.88 -11.00
N LEU A 157 -2.10 -15.44 -9.93
CA LEU A 157 -1.04 -14.80 -9.14
C LEU A 157 0.33 -14.94 -9.84
N ASN A 158 0.48 -14.41 -11.05
CA ASN A 158 1.74 -14.40 -11.78
C ASN A 158 1.82 -13.20 -12.74
N PHE A 159 3.01 -12.95 -13.27
CA PHE A 159 3.28 -11.85 -14.18
C PHE A 159 3.34 -12.27 -15.65
N ASN A 160 2.86 -13.46 -16.03
CA ASN A 160 3.01 -13.96 -17.41
C ASN A 160 2.41 -12.98 -18.43
N PHE A 161 1.17 -12.56 -18.20
CA PHE A 161 0.49 -11.58 -19.05
C PHE A 161 1.18 -10.21 -19.00
N THR A 162 1.51 -9.72 -17.80
CA THR A 162 2.16 -8.42 -17.62
C THR A 162 3.50 -8.31 -18.35
N VAL A 163 4.35 -9.35 -18.25
CA VAL A 163 5.66 -9.37 -18.93
C VAL A 163 5.48 -9.45 -20.45
N GLN A 164 4.54 -10.28 -20.93
CA GLN A 164 4.25 -10.36 -22.36
C GLN A 164 3.76 -9.02 -22.92
N ASP A 165 2.85 -8.35 -22.20
CA ASP A 165 2.31 -7.06 -22.57
C ASP A 165 3.38 -5.96 -22.54
N ASP A 166 4.25 -5.96 -21.53
CA ASP A 166 5.38 -5.04 -21.43
C ASP A 166 6.34 -5.22 -22.62
N PHE A 167 6.67 -6.45 -23.02
CA PHE A 167 7.56 -6.71 -24.15
C PHE A 167 6.93 -6.28 -25.47
N ARG A 168 5.64 -6.55 -25.66
CA ARG A 168 4.88 -6.06 -26.82
C ARG A 168 4.90 -4.53 -26.86
N SER A 169 4.55 -3.88 -25.76
CA SER A 169 4.51 -2.42 -25.66
C SER A 169 5.88 -1.79 -25.89
N ALA A 170 6.96 -2.39 -25.38
CA ALA A 170 8.31 -1.91 -25.63
C ALA A 170 8.70 -1.98 -27.11
N ARG A 171 8.28 -3.03 -27.83
CA ARG A 171 8.49 -3.14 -29.27
C ARG A 171 7.70 -2.07 -30.04
N ASP A 172 6.44 -1.88 -29.66
CA ASP A 172 5.53 -1.01 -30.41
C ASP A 172 5.78 0.49 -30.15
N VAL A 173 6.20 0.85 -28.93
CA VAL A 173 6.34 2.26 -28.50
C VAL A 173 7.79 2.73 -28.53
N THR A 174 8.73 1.93 -28.01
CA THR A 174 10.16 2.32 -27.90
C THR A 174 11.06 1.58 -28.89
N HIS A 175 10.50 0.69 -29.72
CA HIS A 175 11.24 -0.15 -30.66
C HIS A 175 12.34 -0.98 -30.01
N PHE A 176 12.13 -1.38 -28.76
CA PHE A 176 13.03 -2.27 -28.04
C PHE A 176 12.60 -3.71 -28.22
N ASP A 177 13.53 -4.53 -28.70
CA ASP A 177 13.38 -5.97 -28.65
C ASP A 177 14.14 -6.51 -27.44
N TYR A 178 13.41 -7.08 -26.48
CA TYR A 178 14.00 -7.62 -25.27
C TYR A 178 14.56 -9.01 -25.53
N VAL A 179 15.88 -9.11 -25.54
CA VAL A 179 16.61 -10.35 -25.84
C VAL A 179 17.04 -11.03 -24.56
N GLN A 180 16.65 -12.28 -24.40
CA GLN A 180 17.11 -13.12 -23.28
C GLN A 180 18.61 -13.35 -23.38
N GLN A 181 19.33 -13.19 -22.27
CA GLN A 181 20.76 -13.46 -22.23
C GLN A 181 21.02 -14.95 -21.94
N GLU A 182 22.15 -15.47 -22.44
CA GLU A 182 22.53 -16.88 -22.27
C GLU A 182 22.76 -17.25 -20.80
N GLN A 183 23.45 -16.37 -20.06
CA GLN A 183 23.80 -16.61 -18.67
C GLN A 183 22.78 -15.91 -17.75
N PRO A 184 22.21 -16.63 -16.76
CA PRO A 184 21.38 -16.01 -15.75
C PRO A 184 22.22 -15.07 -14.86
N LEU A 185 21.55 -14.09 -14.25
CA LEU A 185 22.17 -13.18 -13.29
C LEU A 185 21.50 -13.36 -11.92
N TYR A 186 22.27 -13.76 -10.90
CA TYR A 186 21.75 -14.02 -9.54
C TYR A 186 20.55 -14.99 -9.52
N ASN A 187 20.62 -16.06 -10.32
CA ASN A 187 19.55 -17.05 -10.51
C ASN A 187 18.24 -16.48 -11.10
N LEU A 188 18.31 -15.33 -11.77
CA LEU A 188 17.23 -14.72 -12.54
C LEU A 188 17.52 -14.84 -14.04
N THR A 189 16.47 -15.10 -14.82
CA THR A 189 16.52 -14.95 -16.28
C THR A 189 16.54 -13.46 -16.58
N ILE A 190 17.53 -13.00 -17.35
CA ILE A 190 17.71 -11.59 -17.68
C ILE A 190 17.40 -11.34 -19.17
N TYR A 191 16.69 -10.25 -19.44
CA TYR A 191 16.40 -9.73 -20.76
C TYR A 191 16.95 -8.30 -20.84
N ARG A 192 17.55 -7.98 -21.98
CA ARG A 192 18.09 -6.64 -22.27
C ARG A 192 17.51 -6.10 -23.56
N ALA A 193 17.14 -4.82 -23.55
CA ALA A 193 16.68 -4.11 -24.73
C ALA A 193 17.77 -4.11 -25.80
N ASN A 194 17.45 -4.57 -27.01
CA ASN A 194 18.36 -4.66 -28.16
C ASN A 194 19.69 -5.34 -27.80
N ASN A 195 19.60 -6.42 -27.01
CA ASN A 195 20.76 -7.16 -26.49
C ASN A 195 21.74 -6.30 -25.65
N GLY A 196 21.25 -5.23 -25.04
CA GLY A 196 22.06 -4.31 -24.21
C GLY A 196 22.82 -3.25 -25.01
N ILE A 197 22.63 -3.18 -26.32
CA ILE A 197 23.32 -2.25 -27.21
C ILE A 197 22.33 -1.23 -27.76
N ASP A 198 22.70 0.05 -27.70
CA ASP A 198 22.00 1.13 -28.37
C ASP A 198 22.26 1.03 -29.88
N PRO A 199 21.23 0.80 -30.72
CA PRO A 199 21.40 0.63 -32.15
C PRO A 199 21.86 1.91 -32.86
N GLN A 200 21.71 3.10 -32.25
CA GLN A 200 22.14 4.36 -32.84
C GLN A 200 23.64 4.59 -32.66
N THR A 201 24.19 4.20 -31.50
CA THR A 201 25.59 4.46 -31.14
C THR A 201 26.47 3.22 -31.27
N GLY A 202 25.90 2.02 -31.25
CA GLY A 202 26.64 0.76 -31.19
C GLY A 202 27.29 0.48 -29.84
N GLU A 203 27.04 1.32 -28.83
CA GLU A 203 27.57 1.19 -27.48
C GLU A 203 26.53 0.59 -26.52
N PRO A 204 26.94 0.11 -25.33
CA PRO A 204 25.98 -0.24 -24.29
C PRO A 204 25.08 0.94 -23.93
N TRP A 205 23.81 0.67 -23.62
CA TRP A 205 22.87 1.70 -23.15
C TRP A 205 23.42 2.47 -21.95
N LYS A 206 23.40 3.81 -22.02
CA LYS A 206 23.90 4.71 -20.96
C LYS A 206 22.87 5.76 -20.51
N TRP A 207 21.93 6.13 -21.37
CA TRP A 207 21.12 7.34 -21.21
C TRP A 207 19.60 7.14 -21.38
N ASP A 208 19.16 6.01 -21.95
CA ASP A 208 17.73 5.76 -22.16
C ASP A 208 17.10 5.13 -20.92
N ASP A 209 16.24 5.90 -20.25
CA ASP A 209 15.51 5.46 -19.06
C ASP A 209 14.55 4.28 -19.33
N ASN A 210 14.18 4.03 -20.59
CA ASN A 210 13.32 2.91 -20.99
C ASN A 210 14.11 1.61 -21.21
N ALA A 211 15.43 1.68 -21.41
CA ALA A 211 16.29 0.53 -21.68
C ALA A 211 16.66 -0.23 -20.39
N LYS A 212 15.64 -0.57 -19.61
CA LYS A 212 15.80 -1.22 -18.30
C LYS A 212 16.19 -2.68 -18.46
N ASP A 213 17.06 -3.18 -17.60
CA ASP A 213 17.28 -4.62 -17.52
C ASP A 213 16.03 -5.25 -16.89
N ILE A 214 15.49 -6.29 -17.53
CA ILE A 214 14.35 -7.05 -17.04
C ILE A 214 14.85 -8.39 -16.49
N LEU A 215 14.57 -8.66 -15.22
CA LEU A 215 14.97 -9.89 -14.55
C LEU A 215 13.76 -10.62 -13.99
N LEU A 216 13.66 -11.92 -14.27
CA LEU A 216 12.50 -12.75 -13.97
C LEU A 216 12.90 -13.98 -13.16
N LYS A 217 12.06 -14.35 -12.19
CA LYS A 217 12.05 -15.70 -11.60
C LYS A 217 10.76 -16.41 -11.95
N LYS A 218 10.89 -17.65 -12.44
CA LYS A 218 9.77 -18.56 -12.65
C LYS A 218 9.69 -19.60 -11.53
N ASP A 219 8.48 -20.05 -11.22
CA ASP A 219 8.23 -21.25 -10.42
C ASP A 219 8.50 -22.53 -11.24
N GLN A 220 8.27 -23.69 -10.62
CA GLN A 220 8.44 -25.00 -11.27
C GLN A 220 7.46 -25.24 -12.42
N ALA A 221 6.29 -24.59 -12.39
CA ALA A 221 5.27 -24.67 -13.44
C ALA A 221 5.56 -23.68 -14.60
N GLY A 222 6.61 -22.87 -14.50
CA GLY A 222 7.00 -21.89 -15.51
C GLY A 222 6.31 -20.53 -15.38
N ASN A 223 5.52 -20.30 -14.32
CA ASN A 223 4.88 -19.01 -14.08
C ASN A 223 5.88 -18.00 -13.50
N ILE A 224 5.85 -16.77 -14.01
CA ILE A 224 6.70 -15.69 -13.54
C ILE A 224 6.17 -15.18 -12.19
N LYS A 225 6.91 -15.45 -11.12
CA LYS A 225 6.57 -15.07 -9.74
C LYS A 225 7.27 -13.80 -9.28
N THR A 226 8.46 -13.55 -9.80
CA THR A 226 9.26 -12.35 -9.52
C THR A 226 9.52 -11.62 -10.82
N TYR A 227 9.26 -10.32 -10.82
CA TYR A 227 9.48 -9.43 -11.95
C TYR A 227 10.21 -8.17 -11.50
N ILE A 228 11.44 -8.00 -11.97
CA ILE A 228 12.33 -6.89 -11.62
C ILE A 228 12.66 -6.09 -12.87
N LYS A 229 12.49 -4.76 -12.81
CA LYS A 229 12.96 -3.79 -13.80
C LYS A 229 14.02 -2.91 -13.17
N CYS A 230 15.25 -2.98 -13.65
CA CYS A 230 16.35 -2.15 -13.14
C CYS A 230 16.75 -1.08 -14.15
N GLN A 231 16.71 0.17 -13.71
CA GLN A 231 17.21 1.33 -14.46
C GLN A 231 18.67 1.58 -14.10
N PHE A 232 19.45 1.98 -15.10
CA PHE A 232 20.87 2.26 -14.96
C PHE A 232 21.28 3.38 -15.91
N THR A 233 20.80 4.57 -15.62
CA THR A 233 21.31 5.78 -16.28
C THR A 233 22.35 6.45 -15.41
N HIS A 234 23.05 7.43 -15.95
CA HIS A 234 24.10 8.15 -15.22
C HIS A 234 23.61 8.74 -13.87
N HIS A 235 22.31 9.00 -13.74
CA HIS A 235 21.70 9.59 -12.54
C HIS A 235 20.88 8.61 -11.70
N ILE A 236 20.41 7.49 -12.27
CA ILE A 236 19.47 6.58 -11.62
C ILE A 236 19.99 5.16 -11.70
N ASN A 237 20.21 4.57 -10.52
CA ASN A 237 20.64 3.18 -10.39
C ASN A 237 19.75 2.46 -9.36
N SER A 238 18.53 2.11 -9.80
CA SER A 238 17.47 1.57 -8.95
C SER A 238 16.71 0.44 -9.63
N CYS A 239 16.09 -0.42 -8.83
CA CYS A 239 15.23 -1.49 -9.29
C CYS A 239 13.81 -1.32 -8.75
N ARG A 240 12.84 -1.59 -9.61
CA ARG A 240 11.45 -1.87 -9.22
C ARG A 240 11.27 -3.38 -9.28
N HIS A 241 10.93 -3.98 -8.16
CA HIS A 241 10.82 -5.43 -7.98
C HIS A 241 9.42 -5.74 -7.50
N MET A 242 8.73 -6.62 -8.21
CA MET A 242 7.43 -7.12 -7.80
C MET A 242 7.48 -8.63 -7.62
N PHE A 243 6.81 -9.15 -6.60
CA PHE A 243 6.63 -10.59 -6.45
C PHE A 243 5.23 -10.93 -5.92
N TYR A 244 4.76 -12.12 -6.25
CA TYR A 244 3.56 -12.70 -5.65
C TYR A 244 3.93 -13.71 -4.56
N ASN A 245 3.17 -13.71 -3.46
CA ASN A 245 3.18 -14.80 -2.50
C ASN A 245 1.81 -15.49 -2.50
N ASP A 246 1.80 -16.77 -2.85
CA ASP A 246 0.56 -17.52 -3.05
C ASP A 246 -0.13 -17.85 -1.74
N ASP A 247 0.61 -18.29 -0.72
CA ASP A 247 0.04 -18.63 0.59
C ASP A 247 -0.66 -17.43 1.25
N TRP A 248 -0.07 -16.25 1.08
CA TRP A 248 -0.63 -15.00 1.59
C TRP A 248 -1.68 -14.38 0.68
N HIS A 249 -1.77 -14.80 -0.58
CA HIS A 249 -2.57 -14.13 -1.62
C HIS A 249 -2.28 -12.62 -1.67
N ILE A 250 -1.00 -12.26 -1.84
CA ILE A 250 -0.56 -10.86 -1.94
C ILE A 250 0.36 -10.63 -3.13
N GLN A 251 0.40 -9.38 -3.58
CA GLN A 251 1.45 -8.85 -4.44
C GLN A 251 2.26 -7.84 -3.66
N VAL A 252 3.57 -7.91 -3.75
CA VAL A 252 4.50 -6.99 -3.08
C VAL A 252 5.30 -6.24 -4.12
N TRP A 253 5.44 -4.94 -3.94
CA TRP A 253 6.24 -4.04 -4.76
C TRP A 253 7.37 -3.48 -3.89
N ILE A 254 8.57 -3.47 -4.42
CA ILE A 254 9.78 -3.02 -3.74
C ILE A 254 10.54 -2.06 -4.66
N SER A 255 11.00 -0.95 -4.10
CA SER A 255 11.94 -0.04 -4.75
C SER A 255 13.22 0.05 -3.93
N TYR A 256 14.37 -0.18 -4.56
CA TYR A 256 15.69 -0.18 -3.91
C TYR A 256 16.82 0.18 -4.88
N SER A 257 18.00 0.54 -4.34
CA SER A 257 19.19 0.78 -5.16
C SER A 257 19.67 -0.51 -5.82
N ARG A 258 19.94 -0.50 -7.13
CA ARG A 258 20.35 -1.68 -7.91
C ARG A 258 21.57 -2.41 -7.31
N THR A 259 22.41 -1.72 -6.54
CA THR A 259 23.53 -2.30 -5.79
C THR A 259 23.10 -3.49 -4.92
N TYR A 260 21.86 -3.49 -4.40
CA TYR A 260 21.30 -4.55 -3.57
C TYR A 260 20.60 -5.66 -4.37
N LEU A 261 20.60 -5.62 -5.70
CA LEU A 261 20.03 -6.67 -6.55
C LEU A 261 20.55 -8.09 -6.24
N PRO A 262 21.84 -8.32 -5.88
CA PRO A 262 22.30 -9.66 -5.48
C PRO A 262 21.51 -10.25 -4.29
N GLN A 263 20.89 -9.41 -3.46
CA GLN A 263 20.14 -9.79 -2.26
C GLN A 263 18.63 -9.92 -2.53
N TRP A 264 18.19 -9.97 -3.80
CA TRP A 264 16.76 -9.94 -4.13
C TRP A 264 15.94 -11.04 -3.44
N GLN A 265 16.49 -12.26 -3.32
CA GLN A 265 15.82 -13.37 -2.62
C GLN A 265 15.70 -13.11 -1.12
N GLU A 266 16.75 -12.56 -0.51
CA GLU A 266 16.77 -12.20 0.90
C GLU A 266 15.77 -11.08 1.19
N MET A 267 15.62 -10.12 0.28
CA MET A 267 14.64 -9.05 0.39
C MET A 267 13.20 -9.58 0.35
N GLU A 268 12.86 -10.48 -0.58
CA GLU A 268 11.54 -11.14 -0.59
C GLU A 268 11.29 -11.87 0.74
N GLY A 269 12.26 -12.68 1.19
CA GLY A 269 12.17 -13.43 2.44
C GLY A 269 12.01 -12.54 3.68
N ARG A 270 12.78 -11.44 3.77
CA ARG A 270 12.70 -10.49 4.87
C ARG A 270 11.34 -9.81 4.94
N ILE A 271 10.79 -9.39 3.80
CA ILE A 271 9.46 -8.79 3.76
C ILE A 271 8.42 -9.80 4.27
N MET A 272 8.49 -11.06 3.85
CA MET A 272 7.57 -12.08 4.35
C MET A 272 7.72 -12.32 5.86
N GLN A 273 8.95 -12.30 6.40
CA GLN A 273 9.18 -12.37 7.85
C GLN A 273 8.57 -11.19 8.62
N ILE A 274 8.69 -9.97 8.07
CA ILE A 274 8.10 -8.76 8.65
C ILE A 274 6.56 -8.92 8.69
N LEU A 275 5.95 -9.30 7.57
CA LEU A 275 4.50 -9.50 7.49
C LEU A 275 4.03 -10.62 8.42
N ASP A 276 4.74 -11.75 8.48
CA ASP A 276 4.39 -12.87 9.36
C ASP A 276 4.41 -12.47 10.83
N SER A 277 5.36 -11.62 11.23
CA SER A 277 5.44 -11.07 12.60
C SER A 277 4.21 -10.25 13.00
N TRP A 278 3.42 -9.78 12.04
CA TRP A 278 2.22 -8.96 12.26
C TRP A 278 0.94 -9.78 12.30
N ARG A 279 1.01 -11.10 12.06
CA ARG A 279 -0.18 -11.95 12.08
C ARG A 279 -0.81 -12.01 13.46
N VAL A 280 -2.13 -12.11 13.44
CA VAL A 280 -2.97 -12.29 14.61
C VAL A 280 -3.94 -13.45 14.42
N THR A 281 -4.47 -13.91 15.55
CA THR A 281 -5.74 -14.63 15.61
C THR A 281 -6.90 -13.75 15.14
N ARG A 282 -8.07 -14.34 14.87
CA ARG A 282 -9.28 -13.57 14.50
C ARG A 282 -9.73 -12.60 15.60
N GLU A 283 -9.40 -12.91 16.85
CA GLU A 283 -9.67 -12.09 18.02
C GLU A 283 -8.61 -11.00 18.26
N GLY A 284 -7.57 -10.93 17.42
CA GLY A 284 -6.54 -9.89 17.48
C GLY A 284 -5.32 -10.16 18.35
N LYS A 285 -5.21 -11.36 18.92
CA LYS A 285 -4.01 -11.78 19.67
C LYS A 285 -2.86 -12.05 18.70
N LEU A 286 -1.70 -11.45 18.97
CA LEU A 286 -0.47 -11.65 18.20
C LEU A 286 -0.01 -13.10 18.23
N LEU A 287 0.47 -13.60 17.09
CA LEU A 287 1.05 -14.93 16.98
C LEU A 287 2.56 -14.95 17.34
N GLY A 288 3.19 -13.78 17.42
CA GLY A 288 4.61 -13.64 17.74
C GLY A 288 4.99 -12.20 18.08
N LYS A 289 6.30 -11.95 18.23
CA LYS A 289 6.83 -10.60 18.44
C LYS A 289 6.76 -9.81 17.14
N GLN A 290 6.07 -8.68 17.14
CA GLN A 290 5.97 -7.80 15.97
C GLN A 290 7.29 -7.07 15.70
N ILE A 291 7.78 -7.18 14.47
CA ILE A 291 8.90 -6.37 13.98
C ILE A 291 8.41 -4.93 13.76
N GLY A 292 9.24 -3.93 14.11
CA GLY A 292 8.86 -2.52 14.09
C GLY A 292 8.04 -2.08 15.30
N LYS A 293 7.78 -2.98 16.25
CA LYS A 293 7.12 -2.66 17.53
C LYS A 293 8.13 -2.64 18.68
N ALA A 294 7.96 -1.67 19.58
CA ALA A 294 8.70 -1.61 20.84
C ALA A 294 7.85 -2.10 22.00
#